data_AF-A0A9W3SIF6-F1
#
_entry.id   AF-A0A9W3SIF6-F1
#
_cell.length_a   1.000
_cell.length_b   1.000
_cell.length_c   1.000
_cell.angle_alpha   90.00
_cell.angle_beta   90.00
_cell.angle_gamma   90.00
#
_symmetry.space_group_name_H-M   'P 1'
#
loop_
_entity.id
_entity.type
_entity.pdbx_description
1 polymer ?
#
loop_
_entity_poly.entity_id
_entity_poly.type
_entity_poly.pdbx_seq_one_letter_code
_entity_poly.pdbx_strand_id
1 'polypeptide(L)'
;MLLISFFLQFSSAPKTLQQNPLLYAREENKNSLLSWLRQPPGVISLKNFHEILDRLEFIQSLNLPLDNGKEIHQNRLIQMAREGSRYSIQHLSRFNERKRYATIMAFLIHIYAFLTDQGLDMFAKLMGRMFNRGENKHNKQFQKDGKSINEKVRLYVEIGKALIEAKELETDPFEAVQSIISWEKFIHSVHEAESLARPIEFDYLDLLDNHYGHFRKMAPRLLNRYVFKASSTSQTVLQALELLKEVNQSGKRKIPDHVPTDFIKSKWMKYVYQDDKINRHYYEFSVFFRVTEYPSFW
;
A
#
# COMPACT_ATOMS: atom_id res chain seq x y z
N MET A 1 15.46 -31.00 -26.95
CA MET A 1 15.36 -30.42 -28.31
C MET A 1 14.07 -29.61 -28.53
N LEU A 2 12.92 -30.02 -27.95
CA LEU A 2 11.63 -29.33 -28.07
C LEU A 2 11.55 -27.91 -27.45
N LEU A 3 12.32 -27.63 -26.39
CA LEU A 3 12.29 -26.34 -25.67
C LEU A 3 13.02 -25.19 -26.39
N ILE A 4 14.04 -25.52 -27.19
CA ILE A 4 14.74 -24.56 -28.04
C ILE A 4 13.86 -24.23 -29.25
N SER A 5 13.15 -25.22 -29.78
CA SER A 5 12.17 -25.04 -30.85
C SER A 5 10.98 -24.17 -30.44
N PHE A 6 10.54 -24.21 -29.18
CA PHE A 6 9.45 -23.36 -28.69
C PHE A 6 9.80 -21.86 -28.73
N PHE A 7 10.98 -21.48 -28.25
CA PHE A 7 11.47 -20.11 -28.39
C PHE A 7 11.83 -19.72 -29.83
N LEU A 8 11.91 -20.69 -30.76
CA LEU A 8 12.21 -20.48 -32.19
C LEU A 8 10.99 -20.52 -33.12
N GLN A 9 9.84 -21.02 -32.65
CA GLN A 9 8.58 -20.93 -33.40
C GLN A 9 8.15 -19.46 -33.56
N PHE A 10 8.72 -18.59 -32.73
CA PHE A 10 8.84 -17.16 -32.97
C PHE A 10 10.18 -16.88 -33.67
N SER A 11 10.16 -16.95 -35.00
CA SER A 11 11.25 -16.65 -35.96
C SER A 11 11.82 -15.21 -35.87
N SER A 12 11.51 -14.49 -34.80
CA SER A 12 12.22 -13.30 -34.39
C SER A 12 12.21 -13.33 -32.86
N ALA A 13 13.33 -13.68 -32.23
CA ALA A 13 13.62 -13.04 -30.95
C ALA A 13 13.32 -11.55 -31.17
N PRO A 14 12.46 -10.92 -30.36
CA PRO A 14 12.07 -9.53 -30.62
C PRO A 14 13.38 -8.75 -30.83
N LYS A 15 13.46 -7.93 -31.88
CA LYS A 15 14.72 -7.27 -32.32
C LYS A 15 15.50 -6.65 -31.15
N THR A 16 14.79 -6.27 -30.09
CA THR A 16 15.31 -5.85 -28.78
C THR A 16 16.25 -6.84 -28.08
N LEU A 17 16.01 -8.16 -28.09
CA LEU A 17 16.94 -9.16 -27.53
C LEU A 17 18.11 -9.47 -28.48
N GLN A 18 17.90 -9.38 -29.81
CA GLN A 18 18.96 -9.56 -30.80
C GLN A 18 20.05 -8.47 -30.68
N GLN A 19 19.66 -7.27 -30.26
CA GLN A 19 20.57 -6.14 -30.00
C GLN A 19 21.34 -6.24 -28.66
N ASN A 20 21.13 -7.30 -27.86
CA ASN A 20 21.87 -7.58 -26.62
C ASN A 20 21.93 -6.44 -25.56
N PRO A 21 20.88 -5.62 -25.32
CA PRO A 21 20.95 -4.50 -24.37
C PRO A 21 21.32 -4.95 -22.96
N LEU A 22 20.95 -6.17 -22.55
CA LEU A 22 21.26 -6.76 -21.24
C LEU A 22 22.74 -7.13 -21.04
N LEU A 23 23.50 -7.29 -22.13
CA LEU A 23 24.90 -7.70 -22.12
C LEU A 23 25.87 -6.52 -22.24
N TYR A 24 25.37 -5.31 -22.56
CA TYR A 24 26.17 -4.08 -22.60
C TYR A 24 25.96 -3.23 -21.33
N ALA A 25 26.99 -2.45 -20.99
CA ALA A 25 27.06 -1.68 -19.76
C ALA A 25 26.12 -0.46 -19.77
N ARG A 26 25.70 -0.01 -18.58
CA ARG A 26 25.03 1.29 -18.40
C ARG A 26 26.11 2.37 -18.51
N GLU A 27 25.91 3.39 -19.35
CA GLU A 27 26.94 4.43 -19.63
C GLU A 27 27.41 5.20 -18.38
N GLU A 28 26.65 5.17 -17.28
CA GLU A 28 26.94 5.93 -16.05
C GLU A 28 27.52 5.08 -14.89
N ASN A 29 27.61 3.75 -15.01
CA ASN A 29 28.14 2.91 -13.93
C ASN A 29 28.76 1.62 -14.47
N LYS A 30 29.91 1.21 -13.92
CA LYS A 30 30.70 0.02 -14.32
C LYS A 30 29.97 -1.34 -14.20
N ASN A 31 28.67 -1.35 -13.89
CA ASN A 31 27.86 -2.56 -13.74
C ASN A 31 26.95 -2.76 -14.96
N SER A 32 26.84 -4.01 -15.41
CA SER A 32 25.91 -4.37 -16.48
C SER A 32 24.45 -4.33 -16.04
N LEU A 33 23.53 -4.17 -17.00
CA LEU A 33 22.09 -4.23 -16.75
C LEU A 33 21.67 -5.56 -16.10
N LEU A 34 22.30 -6.66 -16.49
CA LEU A 34 22.11 -7.96 -15.86
C LEU A 34 22.56 -7.98 -14.39
N SER A 35 23.68 -7.34 -14.05
CA SER A 35 24.15 -7.24 -12.67
C SER A 35 23.23 -6.38 -11.82
N TRP A 36 22.69 -5.29 -12.38
CA TRP A 36 21.74 -4.41 -11.72
C TRP A 36 20.41 -5.12 -11.41
N LEU A 37 19.85 -5.85 -12.37
CA LEU A 37 18.63 -6.64 -12.17
C LEU A 37 18.75 -7.70 -11.07
N ARG A 38 19.95 -8.24 -10.84
CA ARG A 38 20.23 -9.28 -9.83
C ARG A 38 20.41 -8.71 -8.41
N GLN A 39 20.55 -7.41 -8.25
CA GLN A 39 20.78 -6.84 -6.93
C GLN A 39 19.60 -7.15 -6.00
N PRO A 40 19.86 -7.47 -4.73
CA PRO A 40 18.77 -7.69 -3.79
C PRO A 40 17.91 -6.42 -3.66
N PRO A 41 16.59 -6.54 -3.41
CA PRO A 41 15.68 -5.40 -3.24
C PRO A 41 16.04 -4.46 -2.08
N GLY A 42 16.84 -4.91 -1.12
CA GLY A 42 17.29 -4.10 0.04
C GLY A 42 16.24 -3.97 1.15
N VAL A 43 16.50 -3.06 2.10
CA VAL A 43 15.61 -2.80 3.25
C VAL A 43 14.35 -2.04 2.85
N ILE A 44 13.27 -2.16 3.63
CA ILE A 44 12.00 -1.47 3.39
C ILE A 44 12.20 0.05 3.47
N SER A 45 12.17 0.72 2.31
CA SER A 45 12.30 2.16 2.18
C SER A 45 11.66 2.65 0.87
N LEU A 46 11.29 3.93 0.81
CA LEU A 46 10.75 4.53 -0.41
C LEU A 46 11.76 4.46 -1.57
N LYS A 47 13.05 4.65 -1.28
CA LYS A 47 14.13 4.57 -2.28
C LYS A 47 14.19 3.18 -2.91
N ASN A 48 14.22 2.13 -2.08
CA ASN A 48 14.30 0.77 -2.57
C ASN A 48 13.01 0.33 -3.27
N PHE A 49 11.85 0.84 -2.83
CA PHE A 49 10.59 0.62 -3.54
C PHE A 49 10.67 1.18 -4.97
N HIS A 50 11.14 2.41 -5.12
CA HIS A 50 11.35 3.01 -6.44
C HIS A 50 12.35 2.22 -7.29
N GLU A 51 13.46 1.80 -6.71
CA GLU A 51 14.47 0.99 -7.39
C GLU A 51 13.90 -0.33 -7.93
N ILE A 52 12.97 -0.99 -7.21
CA ILE A 52 12.25 -2.16 -7.72
C ILE A 52 11.37 -1.78 -8.93
N LEU A 53 10.65 -0.65 -8.85
CA LEU A 53 9.80 -0.17 -9.94
C LEU A 53 10.61 0.21 -11.19
N ASP A 54 11.81 0.77 -11.01
CA ASP A 54 12.75 1.07 -12.10
C ASP A 54 13.17 -0.20 -12.85
N ARG A 55 13.41 -1.30 -12.11
CA ARG A 55 13.76 -2.59 -12.71
C ARG A 55 12.59 -3.24 -13.43
N LEU A 56 11.39 -3.18 -12.85
CA LEU A 56 10.17 -3.64 -13.51
C LEU A 56 9.91 -2.87 -14.80
N GLU A 57 10.03 -1.54 -14.75
CA GLU A 57 9.88 -0.66 -15.90
C GLU A 57 10.89 -0.98 -17.00
N PHE A 58 12.15 -1.21 -16.64
CA PHE A 58 13.16 -1.66 -17.60
C PHE A 58 12.78 -2.98 -18.27
N ILE A 59 12.36 -4.00 -17.50
CA ILE A 59 11.98 -5.31 -18.08
C ILE A 59 10.75 -5.16 -18.99
N GLN A 60 9.75 -4.36 -18.57
CA GLN A 60 8.55 -4.08 -19.37
C GLN A 60 8.90 -3.36 -20.68
N SER A 61 9.85 -2.43 -20.66
CA SER A 61 10.29 -1.69 -21.86
C SER A 61 10.89 -2.60 -22.95
N LEU A 62 11.34 -3.80 -22.60
CA LEU A 62 11.85 -4.78 -23.56
C LEU A 62 10.74 -5.40 -24.43
N ASN A 63 9.45 -5.19 -24.08
CA ASN A 63 8.27 -5.72 -24.77
C ASN A 63 8.35 -7.23 -25.02
N LEU A 64 8.75 -7.98 -23.99
CA LEU A 64 8.90 -9.42 -24.05
C LEU A 64 7.62 -10.13 -23.62
N PRO A 65 7.33 -11.32 -24.18
CA PRO A 65 6.16 -12.09 -23.79
C PRO A 65 6.45 -12.84 -22.48
N LEU A 66 6.39 -12.12 -21.36
CA LEU A 66 6.75 -12.64 -20.03
C LEU A 66 5.78 -13.74 -19.53
N ASP A 67 4.59 -13.82 -20.12
CA ASP A 67 3.60 -14.87 -19.85
C ASP A 67 3.91 -16.23 -20.51
N ASN A 68 4.85 -16.29 -21.47
CA ASN A 68 5.17 -17.50 -22.24
C ASN A 68 5.86 -18.61 -21.43
N GLY A 69 6.20 -18.35 -20.16
CA GLY A 69 6.72 -19.38 -19.26
C GLY A 69 5.74 -20.52 -18.97
N LYS A 70 4.44 -20.32 -19.25
CA LYS A 70 3.36 -21.29 -18.94
C LYS A 70 3.38 -22.55 -19.81
N GLU A 71 3.94 -22.45 -21.01
CA GLU A 71 4.00 -23.58 -21.97
C GLU A 71 5.25 -24.45 -21.76
N ILE A 72 6.16 -24.02 -20.88
CA ILE A 72 7.38 -24.74 -20.52
C ILE A 72 7.18 -25.40 -19.17
N HIS A 73 7.67 -26.63 -19.01
CA HIS A 73 7.68 -27.30 -17.70
C HIS A 73 8.38 -26.41 -16.65
N GLN A 74 7.66 -26.07 -15.57
CA GLN A 74 8.07 -25.06 -14.58
C GLN A 74 9.46 -25.33 -13.98
N ASN A 75 9.75 -26.57 -13.59
CA ASN A 75 11.07 -26.92 -13.04
C ASN A 75 12.22 -26.65 -14.01
N ARG A 76 11.99 -26.82 -15.32
CA ARG A 76 13.01 -26.57 -16.34
C ARG A 76 13.21 -25.08 -16.56
N LEU A 77 12.13 -24.29 -16.54
CA LEU A 77 12.20 -22.83 -16.59
C LEU A 77 12.99 -22.28 -15.39
N ILE A 78 12.70 -22.75 -14.18
CA ILE A 78 13.43 -22.38 -12.96
C ILE A 78 14.91 -22.74 -13.06
N GLN A 79 15.25 -23.93 -13.58
CA GLN A 79 16.64 -24.34 -13.78
C GLN A 79 17.38 -23.36 -14.71
N MET A 80 16.78 -23.02 -15.85
CA MET A 80 17.37 -22.06 -16.79
C MET A 80 17.47 -20.65 -16.21
N ALA A 81 16.47 -20.22 -15.44
CA ALA A 81 16.52 -18.94 -14.74
C ALA A 81 17.66 -18.88 -13.72
N ARG A 82 17.89 -19.97 -12.97
CA ARG A 82 19.03 -20.10 -12.04
C ARG A 82 20.37 -20.04 -12.76
N GLU A 83 20.51 -20.73 -13.90
CA GLU A 83 21.69 -20.61 -14.77
C GLU A 83 21.90 -19.14 -15.19
N GLY A 84 20.84 -18.50 -15.69
CA GLY A 84 20.84 -17.11 -16.12
C GLY A 84 21.06 -16.10 -14.99
N SER A 85 20.83 -16.47 -13.73
CA SER A 85 21.14 -15.64 -12.56
C SER A 85 22.58 -15.82 -12.06
N ARG A 86 23.21 -16.98 -12.30
CA ARG A 86 24.55 -17.30 -11.76
C ARG A 86 25.68 -16.99 -12.75
N TYR A 87 25.46 -17.25 -14.03
CA TYR A 87 26.52 -17.07 -15.03
C TYR A 87 26.90 -15.61 -15.22
N SER A 88 28.20 -15.35 -15.37
CA SER A 88 28.69 -14.03 -15.76
C SER A 88 28.31 -13.73 -17.22
N ILE A 89 28.38 -12.45 -17.60
CA ILE A 89 28.16 -12.05 -18.99
C ILE A 89 29.15 -12.75 -19.92
N GLN A 90 30.41 -12.90 -19.51
CA GLN A 90 31.43 -13.60 -20.31
C GLN A 90 31.11 -15.09 -20.47
N HIS A 91 30.45 -15.72 -19.49
CA HIS A 91 30.05 -17.12 -19.62
C HIS A 91 28.82 -17.27 -20.53
N LEU A 92 27.83 -16.38 -20.39
CA LEU A 92 26.65 -16.36 -21.25
C LEU A 92 26.99 -16.04 -22.71
N SER A 93 28.00 -15.20 -22.97
CA SER A 93 28.41 -14.86 -24.34
C SER A 93 29.02 -16.04 -25.10
N ARG A 94 29.56 -17.04 -24.39
CA ARG A 94 30.11 -18.28 -24.97
C ARG A 94 29.04 -19.31 -25.35
N PHE A 95 27.81 -19.13 -24.90
CA PHE A 95 26.71 -20.01 -25.32
C PHE A 95 26.38 -19.77 -26.79
N ASN A 96 25.94 -20.82 -27.48
CA ASN A 96 25.30 -20.63 -28.78
C ASN A 96 24.08 -19.72 -28.61
N GLU A 97 23.77 -18.99 -29.67
CA GLU A 97 22.77 -17.92 -29.67
C GLU A 97 21.41 -18.37 -29.08
N ARG A 98 20.94 -19.55 -29.49
CA ARG A 98 19.69 -20.15 -29.02
C ARG A 98 19.69 -20.41 -27.51
N LYS A 99 20.74 -21.05 -27.00
CA LYS A 99 20.88 -21.32 -25.56
C LYS A 99 21.00 -20.03 -24.77
N ARG A 100 21.79 -19.06 -25.27
CA ARG A 100 21.96 -17.74 -24.64
C ARG A 100 20.62 -17.04 -24.46
N TYR A 101 19.80 -16.95 -25.51
CA TYR A 101 18.50 -16.30 -25.43
C TYR A 101 17.51 -17.03 -24.54
N ALA A 102 17.45 -18.36 -24.62
CA ALA A 102 16.57 -19.14 -23.75
C ALA A 102 16.93 -18.94 -22.26
N THR A 103 18.22 -18.96 -21.92
CA THR A 103 18.70 -18.73 -20.54
C THR A 103 18.39 -17.31 -20.05
N ILE A 104 18.61 -16.28 -20.89
CA ILE A 104 18.30 -14.88 -20.53
C ILE A 104 16.78 -14.69 -20.38
N MET A 105 15.98 -15.21 -21.29
CA MET A 105 14.52 -15.08 -21.24
C MET A 105 13.95 -15.77 -20.00
N ALA A 106 14.44 -16.97 -19.67
CA ALA A 106 14.06 -17.66 -18.43
C ALA A 106 14.41 -16.84 -17.18
N PHE A 107 15.59 -16.21 -17.16
CA PHE A 107 15.97 -15.29 -16.08
C PHE A 107 15.04 -14.07 -16.00
N LEU A 108 14.70 -13.44 -17.12
CA LEU A 108 13.83 -12.27 -17.16
C LEU A 108 12.41 -12.57 -16.68
N ILE A 109 11.83 -13.69 -17.11
CA ILE A 109 10.52 -14.15 -16.62
C ILE A 109 10.56 -14.34 -15.10
N HIS A 110 11.61 -15.00 -14.59
CA HIS A 110 11.77 -15.25 -13.16
C HIS A 110 11.95 -13.96 -12.36
N ILE A 111 12.88 -13.08 -12.77
CA ILE A 111 13.18 -11.85 -12.03
C ILE A 111 12.02 -10.86 -12.10
N TYR A 112 11.23 -10.85 -13.19
CA TYR A 112 10.03 -10.03 -13.30
C TYR A 112 8.97 -10.45 -12.27
N ALA A 113 8.68 -11.75 -12.17
CA ALA A 113 7.76 -12.28 -11.16
C ALA A 113 8.28 -11.98 -9.74
N PHE A 114 9.55 -12.25 -9.48
CA PHE A 114 10.19 -11.96 -8.19
C PHE A 114 10.10 -10.48 -7.80
N LEU A 115 10.44 -9.56 -8.72
CA LEU A 115 10.39 -8.12 -8.44
C LEU A 115 8.96 -7.60 -8.26
N THR A 116 7.99 -8.21 -8.95
CA THR A 116 6.56 -7.92 -8.77
C THR A 116 6.16 -8.23 -7.33
N ASP A 117 6.43 -9.44 -6.84
CA ASP A 117 6.13 -9.84 -5.46
C ASP A 117 6.83 -8.94 -4.43
N GLN A 118 8.12 -8.66 -4.65
CA GLN A 118 8.92 -7.84 -3.73
C GLN A 118 8.47 -6.38 -3.69
N GLY A 119 8.07 -5.80 -4.82
CA GLY A 119 7.56 -4.44 -4.87
C GLY A 119 6.23 -4.31 -4.14
N LEU A 120 5.36 -5.32 -4.24
CA LEU A 120 4.08 -5.37 -3.54
C LEU A 120 4.25 -5.56 -2.03
N ASP A 121 5.09 -6.50 -1.61
CA ASP A 121 5.42 -6.70 -0.19
C ASP A 121 6.02 -5.42 0.42
N MET A 122 6.94 -4.76 -0.29
CA MET A 122 7.54 -3.51 0.16
C MET A 122 6.50 -2.40 0.26
N PHE A 123 5.59 -2.28 -0.72
CA PHE A 123 4.48 -1.34 -0.68
C PHE A 123 3.56 -1.60 0.52
N ALA A 124 3.13 -2.85 0.73
CA ALA A 124 2.27 -3.22 1.86
C ALA A 124 2.92 -2.90 3.21
N LYS A 125 4.23 -3.17 3.36
CA LYS A 125 4.99 -2.82 4.57
C LYS A 125 5.14 -1.31 4.77
N LEU A 126 5.35 -0.54 3.70
CA LEU A 126 5.40 0.93 3.78
C LEU A 126 4.04 1.52 4.16
N MET A 127 2.95 1.00 3.58
CA MET A 127 1.58 1.33 3.96
C MET A 127 1.31 0.99 5.42
N GLY A 128 1.59 -0.24 5.86
CA GLY A 128 1.39 -0.66 7.24
C GLY A 128 2.16 0.22 8.24
N ARG A 129 3.41 0.58 7.95
CA ARG A 129 4.17 1.54 8.78
C ARG A 129 3.52 2.92 8.86
N MET A 130 2.91 3.39 7.78
CA MET A 130 2.20 4.66 7.75
C MET A 130 0.94 4.61 8.61
N PHE A 131 0.10 3.58 8.44
CA PHE A 131 -1.09 3.36 9.26
C PHE A 131 -0.75 3.23 10.75
N ASN A 132 0.23 2.38 11.08
CA ASN A 132 0.66 2.16 12.45
C ASN A 132 1.25 3.41 13.11
N ARG A 133 1.82 4.36 12.35
CA ARG A 133 2.28 5.64 12.92
C ARG A 133 1.10 6.52 13.34
N GLY A 134 0.06 6.58 12.52
CA GLY A 134 -1.19 7.28 12.86
C GLY A 134 -1.80 6.68 14.13
N GLU A 135 -1.97 5.36 14.14
CA GLU A 135 -2.51 4.61 15.28
C GLU A 135 -1.65 4.77 16.54
N ASN A 136 -0.33 4.62 16.46
CA ASN A 136 0.54 4.80 17.61
C ASN A 136 0.55 6.23 18.14
N LYS A 137 0.47 7.24 17.26
CA LYS A 137 0.37 8.65 17.69
C LYS A 137 -0.95 8.87 18.42
N HIS A 138 -2.04 8.35 17.88
CA HIS A 138 -3.37 8.40 18.49
C HIS A 138 -3.38 7.71 19.87
N ASN A 139 -2.84 6.49 19.96
CA ASN A 139 -2.74 5.70 21.19
C ASN A 139 -1.85 6.38 22.25
N LYS A 140 -0.72 6.98 21.85
CA LYS A 140 0.14 7.73 22.76
C LYS A 140 -0.56 8.97 23.32
N GLN A 141 -1.31 9.69 22.48
CA GLN A 141 -2.08 10.84 22.94
C GLN A 141 -3.14 10.39 23.95
N PHE A 142 -3.86 9.30 23.65
CA PHE A 142 -4.83 8.73 24.58
C PHE A 142 -4.21 8.30 25.91
N GLN A 143 -3.04 7.65 25.90
CA GLN A 143 -2.35 7.27 27.13
C GLN A 143 -1.95 8.49 27.97
N LYS A 144 -1.56 9.61 27.35
CA LYS A 144 -1.28 10.87 28.07
C LYS A 144 -2.54 11.43 28.73
N ASP A 145 -3.64 11.42 28.01
CA ASP A 145 -4.93 11.95 28.47
C ASP A 145 -5.60 11.01 29.49
N GLY A 146 -5.17 9.74 29.57
CA GLY A 146 -5.82 8.69 30.37
C GLY A 146 -5.96 9.01 31.86
N LYS A 147 -4.98 9.72 32.45
CA LYS A 147 -5.08 10.15 33.85
C LYS A 147 -6.22 11.17 34.02
N SER A 148 -6.25 12.20 33.18
CA SER A 148 -7.28 13.24 33.21
C SER A 148 -8.67 12.69 32.86
N ILE A 149 -8.76 11.75 31.92
CA ILE A 149 -10.02 11.03 31.61
C ILE A 149 -10.54 10.31 32.85
N ASN A 150 -9.69 9.52 33.53
CA ASN A 150 -10.10 8.79 34.73
C ASN A 150 -10.49 9.72 35.89
N GLU A 151 -9.80 10.85 36.05
CA GLU A 151 -10.17 11.90 37.01
C GLU A 151 -11.58 12.45 36.73
N LYS A 152 -11.91 12.75 35.46
CA LYS A 152 -13.26 13.22 35.08
C LYS A 152 -14.34 12.16 35.27
N VAL A 153 -14.06 10.90 34.89
CA VAL A 153 -15.00 9.80 35.10
C VAL A 153 -15.32 9.64 36.59
N ARG A 154 -14.33 9.70 37.47
CA ARG A 154 -14.55 9.64 38.92
C ARG A 154 -15.39 10.81 39.44
N LEU A 155 -15.06 12.04 39.04
CA LEU A 155 -15.84 13.23 39.41
C LEU A 155 -17.31 13.10 38.99
N TYR A 156 -17.59 12.67 37.75
CA TYR A 156 -18.96 12.53 37.29
C TYR A 156 -19.71 11.36 37.91
N VAL A 157 -19.02 10.31 38.35
CA VAL A 157 -19.64 9.26 39.17
C VAL A 157 -20.05 9.81 40.54
N GLU A 158 -19.21 10.63 41.18
CA GLU A 158 -19.55 11.28 42.46
C GLU A 158 -20.75 12.21 42.31
N ILE A 159 -20.74 13.06 41.28
CA ILE A 159 -21.86 13.95 40.95
C ILE A 159 -23.14 13.15 40.66
N GLY A 160 -23.03 12.09 39.86
CA GLY A 160 -24.17 11.21 39.56
C GLY A 160 -24.76 10.56 40.80
N LYS A 161 -23.92 10.12 41.75
CA LYS A 161 -24.38 9.57 43.03
C LYS A 161 -25.13 10.60 43.88
N ALA A 162 -24.59 11.80 44.02
CA ALA A 162 -25.28 12.87 44.75
C ALA A 162 -26.62 13.26 44.11
N LEU A 163 -26.71 13.26 42.77
CA LEU A 163 -27.97 13.50 42.07
C LEU A 163 -28.99 12.37 42.28
N ILE A 164 -28.55 11.11 42.33
CA ILE A 164 -29.42 9.96 42.66
C ILE A 164 -29.94 10.10 44.09
N GLU A 165 -29.07 10.38 45.06
CA GLU A 165 -29.44 10.56 46.46
C GLU A 165 -30.39 11.76 46.66
N ALA A 166 -30.11 12.89 46.01
CA ALA A 166 -30.99 14.06 46.05
C ALA A 166 -32.37 13.77 45.48
N LYS A 167 -32.45 12.92 44.44
CA LYS A 167 -33.72 12.48 43.86
C LYS A 167 -34.49 11.56 44.81
N GLU A 168 -33.81 10.70 45.54
CA GLU A 168 -34.42 9.79 46.54
C GLU A 168 -34.91 10.54 47.79
N LEU A 169 -34.18 11.57 48.22
CA LEU A 169 -34.49 12.38 49.40
C LEU A 169 -35.34 13.63 49.10
N GLU A 170 -35.72 13.84 47.84
CA GLU A 170 -36.48 15.01 47.36
C GLU A 170 -35.82 16.37 47.71
N THR A 171 -34.48 16.43 47.67
CA THR A 171 -33.70 17.65 47.92
C THR A 171 -33.28 18.37 46.62
N ASP A 172 -32.74 19.59 46.72
CA ASP A 172 -32.31 20.38 45.56
C ASP A 172 -31.10 19.74 44.85
N PRO A 173 -31.24 19.33 43.56
CA PRO A 173 -30.15 18.76 42.77
C PRO A 173 -28.94 19.70 42.62
N PHE A 174 -29.14 21.02 42.57
CA PHE A 174 -28.05 21.98 42.43
C PHE A 174 -27.24 22.11 43.72
N GLU A 175 -27.89 22.09 44.88
CA GLU A 175 -27.21 22.04 46.18
C GLU A 175 -26.41 20.73 46.32
N ALA A 176 -26.96 19.62 45.87
CA ALA A 176 -26.28 18.33 45.87
C ALA A 176 -25.00 18.33 45.03
N VAL A 177 -25.02 18.91 43.82
CA VAL A 177 -23.82 19.08 42.99
C VAL A 177 -22.81 20.02 43.65
N GLN A 178 -23.28 21.15 44.21
CA GLN A 178 -22.44 22.15 44.87
C GLN A 178 -21.76 21.62 46.14
N SER A 179 -22.31 20.59 46.77
CA SER A 179 -21.69 19.90 47.90
C SER A 179 -20.40 19.16 47.53
N ILE A 180 -20.26 18.74 46.26
CA ILE A 180 -19.09 18.02 45.72
C ILE A 180 -18.09 19.00 45.10
N ILE A 181 -18.58 19.96 44.31
CA ILE A 181 -17.74 20.87 43.51
C ILE A 181 -18.43 22.22 43.35
N SER A 182 -17.67 23.32 43.44
CA SER A 182 -18.26 24.65 43.20
C SER A 182 -18.79 24.75 41.76
N TRP A 183 -19.85 25.55 41.58
CA TRP A 183 -20.50 25.69 40.28
C TRP A 183 -19.53 26.14 39.16
N GLU A 184 -18.63 27.07 39.47
CA GLU A 184 -17.60 27.53 38.52
C GLU A 184 -16.62 26.40 38.13
N LYS A 185 -16.17 25.59 39.10
CA LYS A 185 -15.30 24.44 38.84
C LYS A 185 -16.02 23.33 38.08
N PHE A 186 -17.33 23.16 38.31
CA PHE A 186 -18.15 22.23 37.55
C PHE A 186 -18.19 22.62 36.07
N ILE A 187 -18.48 23.89 35.75
CA ILE A 187 -18.45 24.39 34.36
C ILE A 187 -17.09 24.14 33.71
N HIS A 188 -15.99 24.46 34.41
CA HIS A 188 -14.65 24.19 33.91
C HIS A 188 -14.41 22.69 33.66
N SER A 189 -14.88 21.83 34.57
CA SER A 189 -14.77 20.39 34.43
C SER A 189 -15.54 19.84 33.23
N VAL A 190 -16.68 20.45 32.88
CA VAL A 190 -17.47 20.12 31.69
C VAL A 190 -16.69 20.48 30.44
N HIS A 191 -16.13 21.67 30.34
CA HIS A 191 -15.29 22.05 29.18
C HIS A 191 -14.04 21.19 29.03
N GLU A 192 -13.36 20.88 30.14
CA GLU A 192 -12.24 19.94 30.12
C GLU A 192 -12.70 18.55 29.65
N ALA A 193 -13.84 18.07 30.15
CA ALA A 193 -14.41 16.81 29.69
C ALA A 193 -14.83 16.84 28.23
N GLU A 194 -15.36 17.94 27.70
CA GLU A 194 -15.67 18.12 26.27
C GLU A 194 -14.40 18.06 25.42
N SER A 195 -13.30 18.69 25.87
CA SER A 195 -12.01 18.62 25.17
C SER A 195 -11.34 17.24 25.23
N LEU A 196 -11.57 16.48 26.31
CA LEU A 196 -11.09 15.11 26.47
C LEU A 196 -12.00 14.10 25.77
N ALA A 197 -13.30 14.42 25.67
CA ALA A 197 -14.30 13.62 25.01
C ALA A 197 -14.01 13.62 23.51
N ARG A 198 -13.68 12.44 23.00
CA ARG A 198 -13.43 12.25 21.58
C ARG A 198 -14.71 11.86 20.86
N PRO A 199 -14.77 12.03 19.52
CA PRO A 199 -15.86 11.48 18.73
C PRO A 199 -16.07 10.00 19.06
N ILE A 200 -17.33 9.57 19.11
CA ILE A 200 -17.79 8.22 19.52
C ILE A 200 -16.98 7.08 18.88
N GLU A 201 -16.45 7.29 17.68
CA GLU A 201 -15.77 6.28 16.90
C GLU A 201 -14.25 6.16 17.14
N PHE A 202 -13.63 7.11 17.86
CA PHE A 202 -12.24 7.03 18.36
C PHE A 202 -11.23 6.42 17.35
N ASP A 203 -11.16 6.95 16.12
CA ASP A 203 -10.40 6.32 15.02
C ASP A 203 -9.24 7.20 14.52
N TYR A 204 -8.07 6.59 14.33
CA TYR A 204 -6.82 7.21 13.86
C TYR A 204 -6.84 7.58 12.37
N LEU A 205 -7.90 7.20 11.64
CA LEU A 205 -8.04 7.46 10.22
C LEU A 205 -7.97 8.96 9.90
N ASP A 206 -8.45 9.83 10.79
CA ASP A 206 -8.34 11.29 10.67
C ASP A 206 -6.87 11.75 10.47
N LEU A 207 -5.93 11.13 11.19
CA LEU A 207 -4.51 11.45 11.16
C LEU A 207 -3.81 11.04 9.86
N LEU A 208 -4.42 10.16 9.04
CA LEU A 208 -3.79 9.65 7.82
C LEU A 208 -3.56 10.72 6.77
N ASP A 209 -4.37 11.78 6.76
CA ASP A 209 -4.24 12.85 5.77
C ASP A 209 -2.87 13.54 5.84
N ASN A 210 -2.29 13.62 7.05
CA ASN A 210 -0.92 14.10 7.28
C ASN A 210 0.15 13.30 6.52
N HIS A 211 -0.18 12.08 6.10
CA HIS A 211 0.73 11.19 5.38
C HIS A 211 0.38 11.06 3.89
N TYR A 212 -0.64 11.77 3.39
CA TYR A 212 -1.07 11.69 2.00
C TYR A 212 0.05 12.00 1.01
N GLY A 213 0.86 13.03 1.28
CA GLY A 213 2.02 13.37 0.45
C GLY A 213 3.07 12.25 0.38
N HIS A 214 3.26 11.47 1.45
CA HIS A 214 4.17 10.31 1.44
C HIS A 214 3.57 9.14 0.65
N PHE A 215 2.29 8.86 0.86
CA PHE A 215 1.53 7.87 0.11
C PHE A 215 1.56 8.12 -1.41
N ARG A 216 1.38 9.39 -1.83
CA ARG A 216 1.42 9.82 -3.23
C ARG A 216 2.79 9.68 -3.90
N LYS A 217 3.87 9.55 -3.14
CA LYS A 217 5.18 9.18 -3.72
C LYS A 217 5.19 7.74 -4.21
N MET A 218 4.35 6.85 -3.67
CA MET A 218 4.34 5.42 -4.00
C MET A 218 3.19 5.02 -4.93
N ALA A 219 1.96 5.38 -4.55
CA ALA A 219 0.73 4.86 -5.13
C ALA A 219 0.58 5.08 -6.65
N PRO A 220 0.72 6.31 -7.20
CA PRO A 220 0.58 6.51 -8.64
C PRO A 220 1.64 5.75 -9.46
N ARG A 221 2.88 5.62 -8.95
CA ARG A 221 3.92 4.86 -9.64
C ARG A 221 3.58 3.36 -9.67
N LEU A 222 3.07 2.83 -8.55
CA LEU A 222 2.57 1.46 -8.47
C LEU A 222 1.42 1.22 -9.47
N LEU A 223 0.37 2.06 -9.48
CA LEU A 223 -0.75 1.92 -10.42
C LEU A 223 -0.32 1.93 -11.88
N ASN A 224 0.69 2.74 -12.19
CA ASN A 224 1.18 2.86 -13.54
C ASN A 224 1.98 1.62 -13.98
N ARG A 225 2.75 1.00 -13.08
CA ARG A 225 3.63 -0.13 -13.40
C ARG A 225 2.95 -1.50 -13.33
N TYR A 226 2.00 -1.68 -12.42
CA TYR A 226 1.35 -2.96 -12.22
C TYR A 226 0.12 -3.11 -13.10
N VAL A 227 -0.13 -4.35 -13.52
CA VAL A 227 -1.38 -4.78 -14.14
C VAL A 227 -2.13 -5.56 -13.09
N PHE A 228 -3.24 -5.01 -12.61
CA PHE A 228 -4.06 -5.64 -11.59
C PHE A 228 -5.06 -6.58 -12.25
N LYS A 229 -5.31 -7.71 -11.61
CA LYS A 229 -6.35 -8.66 -11.99
C LYS A 229 -7.15 -9.00 -10.74
N ALA A 230 -8.43 -9.23 -10.90
CA ALA A 230 -9.31 -9.55 -9.78
C ALA A 230 -10.15 -10.79 -10.07
N SER A 231 -10.43 -11.55 -9.00
CA SER A 231 -11.55 -12.48 -8.99
C SER A 231 -12.89 -11.74 -8.99
N SER A 232 -13.98 -12.45 -9.25
CA SER A 232 -15.34 -11.89 -9.24
C SER A 232 -15.68 -11.12 -7.95
N THR A 233 -15.21 -11.61 -6.80
CA THR A 233 -15.40 -10.99 -5.47
C THR A 233 -14.65 -9.68 -5.24
N SER A 234 -13.74 -9.33 -6.14
CA SER A 234 -12.79 -8.22 -6.02
C SER A 234 -12.92 -7.20 -7.15
N GLN A 235 -13.92 -7.37 -8.03
CA GLN A 235 -14.10 -6.57 -9.23
C GLN A 235 -14.29 -5.08 -8.95
N THR A 236 -15.05 -4.73 -7.91
CA THR A 236 -15.29 -3.33 -7.52
C THR A 236 -14.00 -2.61 -7.12
N VAL A 237 -13.04 -3.33 -6.50
CA VAL A 237 -11.73 -2.77 -6.14
C VAL A 237 -10.86 -2.58 -7.39
N LEU A 238 -10.91 -3.52 -8.34
CA LEU A 238 -10.21 -3.38 -9.61
C LEU A 238 -10.70 -2.15 -10.38
N GLN A 239 -12.02 -1.96 -10.47
CA GLN A 239 -12.62 -0.76 -11.08
C GLN A 239 -12.13 0.53 -10.38
N ALA A 240 -12.02 0.52 -9.05
CA ALA A 240 -11.49 1.65 -8.31
C ALA A 240 -10.01 1.92 -8.62
N LEU A 241 -9.18 0.88 -8.75
CA LEU A 241 -7.76 1.02 -9.13
C LEU A 241 -7.59 1.56 -10.56
N GLU A 242 -8.41 1.08 -11.50
CA GLU A 242 -8.44 1.57 -12.89
C GLU A 242 -8.86 3.03 -12.96
N LEU A 243 -9.92 3.41 -12.24
CA LEU A 243 -10.36 4.80 -12.12
C LEU A 243 -9.24 5.68 -11.54
N LEU A 244 -8.58 5.24 -10.46
CA LEU A 244 -7.48 5.99 -9.87
C LEU A 244 -6.29 6.12 -10.82
N LYS A 245 -6.00 5.09 -11.62
CA LYS A 245 -4.96 5.14 -12.66
C LYS A 245 -5.29 6.20 -13.72
N GLU A 246 -6.53 6.24 -14.21
CA GLU A 246 -7.00 7.23 -15.18
C GLU A 246 -6.95 8.66 -14.62
N VAL A 247 -7.43 8.85 -13.39
CA VAL A 247 -7.39 10.15 -12.69
C VAL A 247 -5.95 10.63 -12.53
N ASN A 248 -5.01 9.73 -12.21
CA ASN A 248 -3.59 10.06 -12.13
C ASN A 248 -2.99 10.45 -13.48
N GLN A 249 -3.33 9.75 -14.55
CA GLN A 249 -2.83 10.02 -15.91
C GLN A 249 -3.39 11.33 -16.49
N SER A 250 -4.65 11.63 -16.21
CA SER A 250 -5.31 12.88 -16.65
C SER A 250 -4.90 14.12 -15.85
N GLY A 251 -4.16 13.95 -14.75
CA GLY A 251 -3.75 15.06 -13.87
C GLY A 251 -4.90 15.73 -13.12
N LYS A 252 -6.12 15.17 -13.19
CA LYS A 252 -7.30 15.71 -12.50
C LYS A 252 -7.08 15.65 -10.99
N ARG A 253 -7.37 16.76 -10.30
CA ARG A 253 -7.28 16.84 -8.83
C ARG A 253 -8.47 16.18 -8.16
N LYS A 254 -9.68 16.35 -8.72
CA LYS A 254 -10.92 15.76 -8.21
C LYS A 254 -11.15 14.37 -8.80
N ILE A 255 -11.76 13.49 -8.01
CA ILE A 255 -12.30 12.22 -8.50
C ILE A 255 -13.75 12.45 -8.95
N PRO A 256 -14.32 11.58 -9.82
CA PRO A 256 -15.73 11.65 -10.19
C PRO A 256 -16.66 11.51 -8.97
N ASP A 257 -17.88 12.04 -9.08
CA ASP A 257 -18.88 11.95 -7.99
C ASP A 257 -19.43 10.52 -7.82
N HIS A 258 -19.38 9.72 -8.88
CA HIS A 258 -19.72 8.29 -8.85
C HIS A 258 -18.46 7.45 -8.96
N VAL A 259 -18.08 6.82 -7.85
CA VAL A 259 -16.95 5.88 -7.81
C VAL A 259 -17.39 4.55 -7.18
N PRO A 260 -16.69 3.45 -7.48
CA PRO A 260 -16.96 2.17 -6.82
C PRO A 260 -16.70 2.26 -5.31
N THR A 261 -17.71 2.00 -4.47
CA THR A 261 -17.56 2.09 -3.00
C THR A 261 -17.95 0.85 -2.20
N ASP A 262 -18.47 -0.21 -2.83
CA ASP A 262 -19.03 -1.38 -2.11
C ASP A 262 -18.00 -2.12 -1.24
N PHE A 263 -16.71 -1.98 -1.54
CA PHE A 263 -15.63 -2.58 -0.75
C PHE A 263 -15.18 -1.74 0.45
N ILE A 264 -15.66 -0.49 0.57
CA ILE A 264 -15.25 0.45 1.61
C ILE A 264 -15.90 0.01 2.92
N LYS A 265 -15.08 -0.29 3.93
CA LYS A 265 -15.59 -0.67 5.26
C LYS A 265 -16.30 0.52 5.91
N SER A 266 -17.33 0.26 6.70
CA SER A 266 -18.15 1.28 7.37
C SER A 266 -17.32 2.38 8.07
N LYS A 267 -16.26 2.02 8.79
CA LYS A 267 -15.35 2.97 9.47
C LYS A 267 -14.71 4.03 8.56
N TRP A 268 -14.54 3.72 7.27
CA TRP A 268 -13.98 4.65 6.28
C TRP A 268 -15.03 5.58 5.68
N MET A 269 -16.32 5.19 5.69
CA MET A 269 -17.38 5.88 4.94
C MET A 269 -17.51 7.36 5.30
N LYS A 270 -17.46 7.71 6.60
CA LYS A 270 -17.52 9.12 7.05
C LYS A 270 -16.33 9.99 6.64
N TYR A 271 -15.20 9.37 6.31
CA TYR A 271 -13.99 10.08 5.84
C TYR A 271 -14.00 10.18 4.32
N VAL A 272 -14.47 9.13 3.65
CA VAL A 272 -14.61 9.09 2.20
C VAL A 272 -15.71 10.04 1.74
N TYR A 273 -16.86 10.09 2.43
CA TYR A 273 -17.96 11.00 2.12
C TYR A 273 -17.96 12.18 3.09
N GLN A 274 -17.70 13.38 2.57
CA GLN A 274 -17.72 14.65 3.31
C GLN A 274 -18.54 15.66 2.52
N ASP A 275 -19.59 16.24 3.14
CA ASP A 275 -20.50 17.21 2.50
C ASP A 275 -21.05 16.73 1.14
N ASP A 276 -21.56 15.49 1.10
CA ASP A 276 -22.04 14.79 -0.10
C ASP A 276 -21.03 14.68 -1.26
N LYS A 277 -19.74 14.90 -0.96
CA LYS A 277 -18.64 14.77 -1.92
C LYS A 277 -17.66 13.71 -1.46
N ILE A 278 -16.99 13.11 -2.45
CA ILE A 278 -15.97 12.12 -2.14
C ILE A 278 -14.63 12.82 -1.89
N ASN A 279 -14.10 12.64 -0.68
CA ASN A 279 -12.74 13.01 -0.35
C ASN A 279 -11.77 12.02 -1.00
N ARG A 280 -11.05 12.52 -2.01
CA ARG A 280 -10.06 11.74 -2.76
C ARG A 280 -9.02 11.06 -1.88
N HIS A 281 -8.52 11.72 -0.85
CA HIS A 281 -7.39 11.21 -0.07
C HIS A 281 -7.83 9.95 0.68
N TYR A 282 -8.96 10.03 1.39
CA TYR A 282 -9.53 8.90 2.10
C TYR A 282 -10.05 7.80 1.17
N TYR A 283 -10.58 8.18 0.00
CA TYR A 283 -10.93 7.20 -1.02
C TYR A 283 -9.71 6.41 -1.50
N GLU A 284 -8.62 7.10 -1.90
CA GLU A 284 -7.37 6.45 -2.29
C GLU A 284 -6.81 5.57 -1.15
N PHE A 285 -6.76 6.07 0.08
CA PHE A 285 -6.33 5.26 1.22
C PHE A 285 -7.18 4.02 1.42
N SER A 286 -8.51 4.12 1.32
CA SER A 286 -9.42 2.99 1.49
C SER A 286 -9.22 1.91 0.40
N VAL A 287 -9.01 2.32 -0.86
CA VAL A 287 -8.70 1.43 -1.98
C VAL A 287 -7.41 0.66 -1.72
N PHE A 288 -6.32 1.35 -1.40
CA PHE A 288 -5.04 0.68 -1.19
C PHE A 288 -4.99 -0.12 0.12
N PHE A 289 -5.72 0.31 1.15
CA PHE A 289 -5.91 -0.48 2.36
C PHE A 289 -6.57 -1.82 2.03
N ARG A 290 -7.64 -1.79 1.22
CA ARG A 290 -8.32 -3.00 0.74
C ARG A 290 -7.40 -3.89 -0.09
N VAL A 291 -6.57 -3.32 -0.95
CA VAL A 291 -5.56 -4.07 -1.74
C VAL A 291 -4.53 -4.74 -0.83
N THR A 292 -4.07 -4.08 0.24
CA THR A 292 -3.12 -4.67 1.18
C THR A 292 -3.72 -5.77 2.06
N GLU A 293 -5.05 -5.78 2.28
CA GLU A 293 -5.72 -6.82 3.07
C GLU A 293 -5.94 -8.13 2.28
N TYR A 294 -5.94 -8.09 0.95
CA TYR A 294 -6.24 -9.27 0.11
C TYR A 294 -5.08 -9.54 -0.85
N PRO A 295 -4.25 -10.54 -0.57
CA PRO A 295 -3.19 -10.94 -1.49
C PRO A 295 -3.70 -11.52 -2.83
N SER A 296 -5.01 -11.67 -3.03
CA SER A 296 -5.60 -12.25 -4.24
C SER A 296 -5.78 -11.26 -5.41
N PHE A 297 -5.29 -10.02 -5.28
CA PHE A 297 -5.31 -9.00 -6.35
C PHE A 297 -4.13 -9.11 -7.34
N TRP A 298 -3.23 -10.08 -7.12
CA TRP A 298 -1.91 -10.17 -7.75
C TRP A 298 -1.85 -11.33 -8.75
#